data_AF-A0AA40FQ86-F1
#
_entry.id   AF-A0AA40FQ86-F1
#
_cell.length_a   1.000
_cell.length_b   1.000
_cell.length_c   1.000
_cell.angle_alpha   90.00
_cell.angle_beta   90.00
_cell.angle_gamma   90.00
#
_symmetry.space_group_name_H-M   'P 1'
#
loop_
_entity.id
_entity.type
_entity.pdbx_description
1 polymer ?
#
loop_
_entity_poly.entity_id
_entity_poly.type
_entity_poly.pdbx_seq_one_letter_code
_entity_poly.pdbx_strand_id
1 'polypeptide(L)'
;MEKRNQLMEARQADWAIGEALAFLSLLKEGHHVRLSGQDVERGTFSHRMHIIHDQHRDKTFKNILHDVFPGQGLYTVSNSSLSEYGVCSE
;
A
#
# COMPACT_ATOMS: atom_id res chain seq x y z
N MET A 1 -6.33 -7.48 -11.12
CA MET A 1 -7.34 -7.61 -10.05
C MET A 1 -7.90 -9.03 -9.96
N GLU A 2 -8.09 -9.72 -11.09
CA GLU A 2 -8.67 -11.07 -11.15
C GLU A 2 -7.96 -12.11 -10.27
N LYS A 3 -6.62 -12.14 -10.27
CA LYS A 3 -5.83 -13.02 -9.39
C LYS A 3 -6.10 -12.79 -7.89
N ARG A 4 -6.28 -11.53 -7.46
CA ARG A 4 -6.56 -11.23 -6.04
C ARG A 4 -7.95 -11.68 -5.63
N ASN A 5 -8.94 -11.54 -6.53
CA ASN A 5 -10.29 -12.05 -6.28
C ASN A 5 -10.31 -13.57 -6.16
N GLN A 6 -9.62 -14.29 -7.05
CA GLN A 6 -9.49 -15.75 -6.99
C GLN A 6 -8.82 -16.21 -5.68
N LEU A 7 -7.77 -15.52 -5.24
CA LEU A 7 -7.09 -15.81 -3.98
C LEU A 7 -8.01 -15.58 -2.77
N MET A 8 -8.79 -14.50 -2.75
CA MET A 8 -9.78 -14.23 -1.71
C MET A 8 -10.88 -15.29 -1.66
N GLU A 9 -11.41 -15.70 -2.83
CA GLU A 9 -12.42 -16.77 -2.94
C GLU A 9 -11.87 -18.11 -2.45
N ALA A 10 -10.61 -18.43 -2.80
CA ALA A 10 -9.90 -19.62 -2.32
C ALA A 10 -9.45 -19.53 -0.85
N ARG A 11 -9.67 -18.38 -0.18
CA ARG A 11 -9.18 -18.07 1.18
C ARG A 11 -7.67 -18.28 1.34
N GLN A 12 -6.92 -18.03 0.28
CA GLN A 12 -5.47 -18.08 0.25
C GLN A 12 -4.93 -16.65 0.17
N ALA A 13 -3.89 -16.35 0.93
CA ALA A 13 -3.20 -15.07 0.87
C ALA A 13 -1.80 -15.27 0.30
N ASP A 14 -1.45 -14.47 -0.71
CA ASP A 14 -0.04 -14.30 -1.07
C ASP A 14 0.62 -13.27 -0.14
N TRP A 15 1.94 -13.11 -0.26
CA TRP A 15 2.70 -12.21 0.60
C TRP A 15 2.17 -10.76 0.56
N ALA A 16 1.78 -10.27 -0.61
CA ALA A 16 1.30 -8.91 -0.78
C ALA A 16 -0.07 -8.68 -0.12
N ILE A 17 -0.97 -9.67 -0.21
CA ILE A 17 -2.25 -9.63 0.51
C ILE A 17 -2.01 -9.71 2.01
N GLY A 18 -1.10 -10.57 2.47
CA GLY A 18 -0.73 -10.67 3.88
C GLY A 18 -0.19 -9.36 4.46
N GLU A 19 0.72 -8.70 3.74
CA GLU A 19 1.26 -7.39 4.09
C GLU A 19 0.15 -6.33 4.17
N ALA A 20 -0.73 -6.26 3.16
CA ALA A 20 -1.84 -5.31 3.14
C ALA A 20 -2.82 -5.54 4.31
N LEU A 21 -3.14 -6.79 4.63
CA LEU A 21 -4.01 -7.13 5.76
C LEU A 21 -3.40 -6.73 7.10
N ALA A 22 -2.08 -6.88 7.27
CA ALA A 22 -1.39 -6.45 8.48
C ALA A 22 -1.42 -4.92 8.65
N PHE A 23 -1.25 -4.15 7.57
CA PHE A 23 -1.43 -2.70 7.63
C PHE A 23 -2.89 -2.33 7.94
N LEU A 24 -3.86 -3.00 7.32
CA LEU A 24 -5.28 -2.76 7.57
C LEU A 24 -5.69 -3.03 9.02
N SER A 25 -5.13 -4.06 9.67
CA SER A 25 -5.44 -4.32 11.09
C SER A 25 -4.95 -3.18 11.98
N LEU A 26 -3.75 -2.65 11.74
CA LEU A 26 -3.22 -1.50 12.48
C LEU A 26 -4.04 -0.22 12.23
N LEU A 27 -4.40 0.03 10.97
CA LEU A 27 -5.24 1.17 10.60
C LEU A 27 -6.63 1.07 11.24
N LYS A 28 -7.19 -0.14 11.33
CA LYS A 28 -8.48 -0.39 11.99
C LYS A 28 -8.42 -0.12 13.50
N GLU A 29 -7.29 -0.36 14.13
CA GLU A 29 -7.03 -0.02 15.54
C GLU A 29 -6.76 1.48 15.76
N GLY A 30 -6.69 2.28 14.68
CA GLY A 30 -6.46 3.71 14.73
C GLY A 30 -4.98 4.11 14.67
N HIS A 31 -4.07 3.16 14.46
CA HIS A 31 -2.65 3.46 14.37
C HIS A 31 -2.28 4.08 13.02
N HIS A 32 -1.50 5.16 13.03
CA HIS A 32 -0.95 5.76 11.82
C HIS A 32 0.16 4.87 11.25
N VAL A 33 -0.01 4.44 10.01
CA VAL A 33 1.02 3.70 9.26
C VAL A 33 1.61 4.61 8.19
N ARG A 34 2.93 4.83 8.28
CA ARG A 34 3.72 5.53 7.27
C ARG A 34 4.72 4.59 6.62
N LEU A 35 4.66 4.50 5.30
CA LEU A 35 5.54 3.65 4.49
C LEU A 35 6.30 4.52 3.49
N SER A 36 7.64 4.48 3.53
CA SER A 36 8.49 5.21 2.59
C SER A 36 9.62 4.32 2.10
N GLY A 37 10.03 4.53 0.85
CA GLY A 37 11.10 3.79 0.19
C GLY A 37 11.05 3.98 -1.31
N GLN A 38 12.08 3.52 -2.02
CA GLN A 38 12.13 3.64 -3.47
C GLN A 38 11.09 2.70 -4.12
N ASP A 39 10.27 3.26 -5.02
CA ASP A 39 9.18 2.56 -5.70
C ASP A 39 8.19 1.83 -4.77
N VAL A 40 8.06 2.28 -3.52
CA VAL A 40 7.30 1.57 -2.48
C VAL A 40 5.79 1.56 -2.76
N GLU A 41 5.28 2.53 -3.52
CA GLU A 41 3.86 2.67 -3.88
C GLU A 41 3.37 1.54 -4.81
N ARG A 42 4.19 1.19 -5.81
CA ARG A 42 3.95 0.05 -6.71
C ARG A 42 4.50 -1.25 -6.11
N GLY A 43 5.62 -1.13 -5.40
CA GLY A 43 6.54 -2.21 -5.05
C GLY A 43 7.51 -2.46 -6.21
N THR A 44 8.79 -2.68 -5.88
CA THR A 44 9.86 -2.97 -6.86
C THR A 44 9.48 -4.16 -7.75
N PHE A 45 8.89 -5.21 -7.17
CA PHE A 45 8.42 -6.41 -7.88
C PHE A 45 6.96 -6.33 -8.32
N SER A 46 6.35 -5.14 -8.32
CA SER A 46 4.94 -4.92 -8.72
C SER A 46 3.92 -5.77 -7.96
N HIS A 47 4.25 -6.19 -6.74
CA HIS A 47 3.43 -7.07 -5.92
C HIS A 47 2.40 -6.31 -5.07
N ARG A 48 2.72 -5.08 -4.68
CA ARG A 48 1.96 -4.32 -3.68
C ARG A 48 0.82 -3.52 -4.30
N MET A 49 1.13 -2.60 -5.21
CA MET A 49 0.15 -1.71 -5.85
C MET A 49 -0.78 -1.02 -4.84
N HIS A 50 -0.25 -0.25 -3.87
CA HIS A 50 -1.09 0.52 -2.92
C HIS A 50 -1.63 1.82 -3.52
N ILE A 51 -0.91 2.37 -4.50
CA ILE A 51 -1.36 3.50 -5.30
C ILE A 51 -1.72 2.99 -6.70
N ILE A 52 -2.95 3.25 -7.13
CA ILE A 52 -3.41 2.98 -8.50
C ILE A 52 -3.49 4.31 -9.25
N HIS A 53 -2.79 4.40 -10.36
CA HIS A 53 -2.86 5.55 -11.27
C HIS A 53 -3.94 5.35 -12.33
N ASP A 54 -4.69 6.41 -12.63
CA ASP A 54 -5.60 6.44 -13.77
C ASP A 54 -4.79 6.48 -15.08
N GLN A 55 -5.13 5.63 -16.05
CA GLN A 55 -4.44 5.54 -17.33
C GLN A 55 -4.83 6.65 -18.30
N HIS A 56 -6.00 7.27 -18.10
CA HIS A 56 -6.54 8.30 -19.00
C HIS A 56 -6.33 9.71 -18.47
N ARG A 57 -6.09 9.86 -17.16
CA ARG A 57 -5.86 11.15 -16.52
C ARG A 57 -4.52 11.14 -15.80
N ASP A 58 -3.60 11.94 -16.32
CA ASP A 58 -2.31 12.15 -15.68
C ASP A 58 -2.49 12.68 -14.24
N LYS A 59 -1.60 12.27 -13.32
CA LYS A 59 -1.56 12.66 -11.90
C LYS A 59 -2.79 12.31 -11.05
N THR A 60 -3.75 11.57 -11.58
CA THR A 60 -4.86 11.06 -10.77
C THR A 60 -4.47 9.72 -10.19
N PHE A 61 -4.46 9.61 -8.86
CA PHE A 61 -4.10 8.39 -8.16
C PHE A 61 -5.06 8.11 -7.00
N LYS A 62 -5.31 6.82 -6.74
CA LYS A 62 -6.12 6.37 -5.62
C LYS A 62 -5.26 5.52 -4.70
N ASN A 63 -5.24 5.90 -3.43
CA ASN A 63 -4.69 5.07 -2.36
C ASN A 63 -5.72 4.05 -1.92
N ILE A 64 -5.41 2.76 -2.08
CA ILE A 64 -6.36 1.68 -1.79
C ILE A 64 -6.64 1.55 -0.30
N LEU A 65 -5.67 1.89 0.56
CA LEU A 65 -5.74 1.65 2.01
C LEU A 65 -6.20 2.87 2.82
N HIS A 66 -6.49 4.01 2.18
CA HIS A 66 -6.78 5.26 2.87
C HIS A 66 -8.20 5.34 3.47
N ASP A 67 -9.22 4.80 2.80
CA ASP A 67 -10.63 4.95 3.18
C ASP A 67 -11.37 3.61 3.26
N VAL A 68 -10.83 2.67 4.04
CA VAL A 68 -11.36 1.31 4.18
C VAL A 68 -12.34 1.19 5.35
N PHE A 69 -12.04 1.84 6.49
CA PHE A 69 -12.89 1.83 7.69
C PHE A 69 -13.22 3.24 8.17
N PRO A 70 -14.44 3.48 8.72
CA PRO A 70 -14.77 4.75 9.33
C PRO A 70 -13.93 4.96 10.60
N GLY A 71 -13.20 6.08 10.67
CA GLY A 71 -12.33 6.40 11.81
C GLY A 71 -10.99 5.65 11.84
N GLN A 72 -10.55 5.08 10.71
CA GLN A 72 -9.23 4.44 10.64
C GLN A 72 -8.08 5.44 10.86
N GLY A 73 -6.95 4.90 11.30
CA GLY A 73 -5.67 5.62 11.34
C GLY A 73 -5.27 6.13 9.97
N LEU A 74 -4.43 7.18 9.95
CA LEU A 74 -3.92 7.72 8.70
C LEU A 74 -3.03 6.68 8.00
N TYR A 75 -3.14 6.57 6.68
CA TYR A 75 -2.22 5.77 5.86
C TYR A 75 -1.47 6.66 4.89
N THR A 76 -0.16 6.79 5.07
CA THR A 76 0.71 7.60 4.19
C THR A 76 1.76 6.71 3.53
N VAL A 77 1.75 6.66 2.21
CA VAL A 77 2.76 5.97 1.41
C VAL A 77 3.42 6.96 0.45
N SER A 78 4.75 6.94 0.35
CA SER A 78 5.47 7.87 -0.53
C SER A 78 6.76 7.27 -1.06
N ASN A 79 6.96 7.40 -2.37
CA ASN A 79 8.25 7.06 -2.99
C ASN A 79 9.34 8.02 -2.48
N SER A 80 10.42 7.44 -1.95
CA SER A 80 11.55 8.21 -1.46
C SER A 80 12.43 8.71 -2.60
N SER A 81 13.28 9.70 -2.32
CA SER A 81 14.41 10.04 -3.19
C SER A 81 15.35 8.83 -3.36
N LEU A 82 16.17 8.86 -4.42
CA LEU A 82 17.22 7.86 -4.67
C LEU A 82 18.40 8.07 -3.70
N SER A 83 18.16 7.84 -2.42
CA SER A 83 19.15 7.92 -1.34
C SER A 83 18.78 6.88 -0.30
N GLU A 84 19.76 6.11 0.16
CA GLU A 84 19.60 5.22 1.31
C GLU A 84 19.92 5.98 2.59
N TYR A 85 21.08 6.63 2.64
CA TYR A 85 21.55 7.33 3.84
C TYR A 85 20.62 8.47 4.28
N GLY A 86 20.07 9.26 3.35
CA GLY A 86 19.17 10.36 3.70
C GLY A 86 17.74 9.93 4.03
N VAL A 87 17.36 8.69 3.69
CA VAL A 87 16.00 8.15 3.92
C VAL A 87 15.98 7.27 5.16
N CYS A 88 17.06 6.53 5.42
CA CYS A 88 17.23 5.62 6.56
C CYS A 88 18.14 6.18 7.66
N SER A 89 18.40 7.49 7.66
CA SER A 89 19.20 8.13 8.72
C SER A 89 18.67 7.73 10.10
N GLU A 90 19.55 7.17 10.94
CA GLU A 90 19.26 6.79 12.33
C GLU A 90 18.78 7.96 13.20
#